data_AF-A0A077Z9Q6-F1
#
_entry.id   AF-A0A077Z9Q6-F1
#
_cell.length_a   1.000
_cell.length_b   1.000
_cell.length_c   1.000
_cell.angle_alpha   90.00
_cell.angle_beta   90.00
_cell.angle_gamma   90.00
#
_symmetry.space_group_name_H-M   'P 1'
#
loop_
_entity.id
_entity.type
_entity.pdbx_description
1 polymer ?
#
loop_
_entity_poly.entity_id
_entity_poly.type
_entity_poly.pdbx_seq_one_letter_code
_entity_poly.pdbx_strand_id
1 'polypeptide(L)'
;MTTASEYTSVWKCFQSGFAYFLTQLAKMLAWATFYPAAEQEGIEFHIFPVIHGQVVKVLPYLLFQELMKASVNVLDVLGLFMVISRSWSGRGEVRFLTAGLGWAAADCFSTRIIPFWTGALGIEFDWKYLQMGVESNLNLVYYTSLATLLWLWSRRDLNANYKPVLFAFFTFATFKSFITE
;
A
#
# COMPACT_ATOMS: atom_id res chain seq x y z
N MET A 1 18.27 30.95 0.40
CA MET A 1 17.45 30.26 1.44
C MET A 1 16.73 29.00 0.94
N THR A 2 16.78 28.64 -0.35
CA THR A 2 16.06 27.47 -0.90
C THR A 2 16.66 26.12 -0.50
N THR A 3 17.99 26.00 -0.48
CA THR A 3 18.70 24.73 -0.23
C THR A 3 18.36 24.06 1.11
N ALA A 4 18.20 24.84 2.19
CA ALA A 4 17.82 24.28 3.50
C ALA A 4 16.39 23.70 3.51
N SER A 5 15.46 24.33 2.77
CA SER A 5 14.08 23.86 2.68
C SER A 5 13.94 22.62 1.80
N GLU A 6 14.79 22.50 0.77
CA GLU A 6 14.89 21.32 -0.10
C GLU A 6 15.42 20.13 0.69
N TYR A 7 16.52 20.30 1.42
CA TYR A 7 17.08 19.26 2.29
C TYR A 7 16.04 18.73 3.29
N THR A 8 15.28 19.64 3.90
CA THR A 8 14.21 19.28 4.84
C THR A 8 13.08 18.49 4.17
N SER A 9 12.78 18.79 2.89
CA SER A 9 11.74 18.08 2.13
C SER A 9 12.20 16.67 1.72
N VAL A 10 13.45 16.54 1.30
CA VAL A 10 14.07 15.24 0.99
C VAL A 10 14.14 14.37 2.24
N TRP A 11 14.54 14.92 3.38
CA TRP A 11 14.56 14.19 4.66
C TRP A 11 13.17 13.66 5.06
N LYS A 12 12.11 14.44 4.82
CA LYS A 12 10.72 13.99 5.07
C LYS A 12 10.27 12.90 4.09
N CYS A 13 10.71 12.97 2.84
CA CYS A 13 10.47 11.92 1.86
C CYS A 13 11.13 10.60 2.33
N PHE A 14 12.38 10.65 2.78
CA PHE A 14 13.07 9.50 3.38
C PHE A 14 12.37 9.00 4.65
N GLN A 15 11.92 9.91 5.52
CA GLN A 15 11.16 9.55 6.71
C GLN A 15 9.86 8.83 6.37
N SER A 16 9.16 9.25 5.31
CA SER A 16 7.97 8.55 4.80
C SER A 16 8.32 7.15 4.30
N GLY A 17 9.39 7.03 3.53
CA GLY A 17 9.85 5.73 3.04
C GLY A 17 10.29 4.79 4.17
N PHE A 18 10.91 5.32 5.23
CA PHE A 18 11.25 4.53 6.42
C PHE A 18 9.99 4.04 7.17
N ALA A 19 8.97 4.90 7.29
CA ALA A 19 7.70 4.51 7.89
C ALA A 19 6.99 3.40 7.09
N TYR A 20 7.12 3.41 5.76
CA TYR A 20 6.64 2.31 4.91
C TYR A 20 7.32 0.97 5.27
N PHE A 21 8.63 0.94 5.49
CA PHE A 21 9.30 -0.30 5.92
C PHE A 21 8.81 -0.77 7.29
N LEU A 22 8.53 0.15 8.21
CA LEU A 22 7.96 -0.19 9.52
C LEU A 22 6.55 -0.76 9.40
N THR A 23 5.69 -0.18 8.55
CA THR A 23 4.34 -0.75 8.34
C THR A 23 4.38 -2.07 7.60
N GLN A 24 5.28 -2.23 6.62
CA GLN A 24 5.48 -3.52 5.97
C GLN A 24 5.96 -4.58 6.95
N LEU A 25 6.91 -4.25 7.84
CA LEU A 25 7.34 -5.16 8.90
C LEU A 25 6.17 -5.50 9.84
N ALA A 26 5.36 -4.52 10.23
CA ALA A 26 4.17 -4.76 11.04
C ALA A 26 3.15 -5.68 10.32
N LYS A 27 2.95 -5.51 9.01
CA LYS A 27 2.11 -6.38 8.18
C LYS A 27 2.66 -7.80 8.12
N MET A 28 3.96 -7.95 7.88
CA MET A 28 4.62 -9.26 7.85
C MET A 28 4.58 -9.96 9.21
N LEU A 29 4.74 -9.22 10.31
CA LEU A 29 4.62 -9.74 11.67
C LEU A 29 3.18 -10.13 12.00
N ALA A 30 2.20 -9.32 11.61
CA ALA A 30 0.79 -9.65 11.78
C ALA A 30 0.45 -10.94 11.02
N TRP A 31 0.89 -11.06 9.76
CA TRP A 31 0.78 -12.30 9.01
C TRP A 31 1.48 -13.46 9.71
N ALA A 32 2.76 -13.33 10.09
CA ALA A 32 3.49 -14.43 10.73
C ALA A 32 2.92 -14.86 12.11
N THR A 33 2.27 -13.95 12.84
CA THR A 33 1.73 -14.22 14.17
C THR A 33 0.34 -14.83 14.12
N PHE A 34 -0.56 -14.28 13.28
CA PHE A 34 -1.92 -14.79 13.13
C PHE A 34 -2.01 -15.98 12.17
N TYR A 35 -1.03 -16.13 11.29
CA TYR A 35 -0.84 -17.27 10.40
C TYR A 35 0.36 -18.09 10.89
N PRO A 36 0.25 -18.86 12.00
CA PRO A 36 1.22 -19.91 12.25
C PRO A 36 1.24 -20.81 11.01
N ALA A 37 2.41 -21.19 10.53
CA ALA A 37 2.63 -22.03 9.34
C ALA A 37 2.08 -23.47 9.48
N ALA A 38 1.03 -23.67 10.28
CA ALA A 38 0.24 -24.87 10.28
C ALA A 38 -0.56 -24.91 8.96
N GLU A 39 -0.16 -25.84 8.09
CA GLU A 39 -0.97 -26.40 6.99
C GLU A 39 -0.98 -25.65 5.63
N GLN A 40 0.11 -24.97 5.26
CA GLN A 40 0.27 -24.43 3.91
C GLN A 40 0.70 -25.47 2.84
N GLU A 41 0.97 -26.72 3.22
CA GLU A 41 1.21 -27.82 2.26
C GLU A 41 -0.08 -28.41 1.66
N GLY A 42 -1.27 -27.92 2.05
CA GLY A 42 -2.53 -28.61 1.75
C GLY A 42 -3.28 -28.22 0.47
N ILE A 43 -3.05 -27.05 -0.15
CA ILE A 43 -3.83 -26.62 -1.32
C ILE A 43 -2.95 -25.83 -2.29
N GLU A 44 -2.03 -26.52 -2.95
CA GLU A 44 -1.70 -26.14 -4.32
C GLU A 44 -3.01 -26.20 -5.12
N PHE A 45 -3.51 -25.03 -5.51
CA PHE A 45 -4.76 -24.85 -6.24
C PHE A 45 -4.59 -25.38 -7.65
N HIS A 46 -4.59 -26.71 -7.77
CA HIS A 46 -4.76 -27.39 -9.05
C HIS A 46 -6.11 -26.94 -9.61
N ILE A 47 -6.04 -26.28 -10.75
CA ILE A 47 -7.18 -25.79 -11.53
C ILE A 47 -8.17 -26.95 -11.69
N PHE A 48 -9.34 -26.86 -11.02
CA PHE A 48 -10.45 -27.84 -11.03
C PHE A 48 -10.20 -29.13 -10.20
N PRO A 49 -11.11 -29.61 -9.30
CA PRO A 49 -12.57 -29.55 -9.42
C PRO A 49 -13.37 -29.13 -8.16
N VAL A 50 -14.52 -28.53 -8.45
CA VAL A 50 -15.70 -28.37 -7.60
C VAL A 50 -16.36 -29.74 -7.38
N ILE A 51 -16.43 -30.26 -6.14
CA ILE A 51 -17.38 -31.33 -5.75
C ILE A 51 -18.00 -31.02 -4.38
N HIS A 52 -19.34 -31.01 -4.38
CA HIS A 52 -20.41 -30.61 -3.43
C HIS A 52 -20.26 -30.66 -1.89
N GLY A 53 -19.12 -30.97 -1.29
CA GLY A 53 -18.96 -31.01 0.19
C GLY A 53 -17.92 -30.05 0.76
N GLN A 54 -16.98 -29.58 -0.06
CA GLN A 54 -15.82 -28.80 0.38
C GLN A 54 -16.09 -27.28 0.40
N VAL A 55 -17.18 -26.82 -0.25
CA VAL A 55 -17.56 -25.40 -0.37
C VAL A 55 -17.77 -24.73 1.00
N VAL A 56 -18.33 -25.47 1.97
CA VAL A 56 -18.62 -24.92 3.31
C VAL A 56 -17.33 -24.67 4.12
N LYS A 57 -16.26 -25.45 3.89
CA LYS A 57 -14.96 -25.22 4.56
C LYS A 57 -14.12 -24.14 3.89
N VAL A 58 -14.27 -23.92 2.58
CA VAL A 58 -13.56 -22.83 1.89
C VAL A 58 -14.18 -21.45 2.12
N LEU A 59 -15.49 -21.36 2.38
CA LEU A 59 -16.15 -20.08 2.67
C LEU A 59 -15.51 -19.29 3.84
N PRO A 60 -15.25 -19.87 5.03
CA PRO A 60 -14.59 -19.16 6.11
C PRO A 60 -13.13 -18.79 5.76
N TYR A 61 -12.45 -19.61 4.94
CA TYR A 61 -11.09 -19.31 4.47
C TYR A 61 -11.08 -18.09 3.54
N LEU A 62 -12.01 -18.02 2.57
CA LEU A 62 -12.16 -16.87 1.68
C LEU A 62 -12.50 -15.60 2.47
N LEU A 63 -13.44 -15.66 3.41
CA LEU A 63 -13.78 -14.51 4.26
C LEU A 63 -12.59 -14.04 5.10
N PHE A 64 -11.81 -14.98 5.64
CA PHE A 64 -10.60 -14.67 6.39
C PHE A 64 -9.51 -14.04 5.51
N GLN A 65 -9.30 -14.57 4.30
CA GLN A 65 -8.36 -14.02 3.32
C GLN A 65 -8.76 -12.59 2.92
N GLU A 66 -10.04 -12.34 2.69
CA GLU A 66 -10.57 -11.00 2.39
C GLU A 66 -10.39 -10.04 3.57
N LEU A 67 -10.67 -10.49 4.80
CA LEU A 67 -10.42 -9.69 6.00
C LEU A 67 -8.94 -9.32 6.14
N MET A 68 -8.03 -10.21 5.76
CA MET A 68 -6.58 -9.96 5.77
C MET A 68 -6.14 -8.98 4.67
N LYS A 69 -6.66 -9.10 3.44
CA LYS A 69 -6.43 -8.10 2.39
C LYS A 69 -6.93 -6.72 2.84
N ALA A 70 -8.11 -6.67 3.48
CA ALA A 70 -8.66 -5.44 4.01
C ALA A 70 -7.81 -4.85 5.16
N SER A 71 -7.31 -5.67 6.09
CA SER A 71 -6.48 -5.20 7.21
C SER A 71 -5.15 -4.62 6.73
N VAL A 72 -4.56 -5.20 5.68
CA VAL A 72 -3.34 -4.71 5.03
C VAL A 72 -3.54 -3.31 4.46
N ASN A 73 -4.66 -3.08 3.77
CA ASN A 73 -5.02 -1.76 3.26
C ASN A 73 -5.21 -0.74 4.39
N VAL A 74 -5.82 -1.16 5.51
CA VAL A 74 -6.01 -0.29 6.68
C VAL A 74 -4.67 0.08 7.32
N LEU A 75 -3.71 -0.84 7.41
CA LEU A 75 -2.38 -0.55 7.97
C LEU A 75 -1.58 0.45 7.12
N ASP A 76 -1.66 0.35 5.79
CA ASP A 76 -1.00 1.31 4.91
C ASP A 76 -1.60 2.71 5.04
N VAL A 77 -2.92 2.79 5.15
CA VAL A 77 -3.65 4.04 5.42
C VAL A 77 -3.21 4.63 6.75
N LEU A 78 -3.21 3.83 7.82
CA LEU A 78 -2.84 4.28 9.16
C LEU A 78 -1.39 4.74 9.19
N GLY A 79 -0.48 4.03 8.53
CA GLY A 79 0.92 4.42 8.36
C GLY A 79 1.05 5.76 7.66
N LEU A 80 0.38 5.94 6.53
CA LEU A 80 0.43 7.18 5.78
C LEU A 80 -0.18 8.35 6.57
N PHE A 81 -1.27 8.10 7.32
CA PHE A 81 -1.85 9.08 8.24
C PHE A 81 -0.89 9.45 9.38
N MET A 82 -0.17 8.48 9.96
CA MET A 82 0.86 8.73 10.96
C MET A 82 2.01 9.57 10.40
N VAL A 83 2.44 9.32 9.16
CA VAL A 83 3.48 10.12 8.50
C VAL A 83 3.03 11.56 8.25
N ILE A 84 1.82 11.75 7.73
CA ILE A 84 1.26 13.08 7.45
C ILE A 84 1.06 13.85 8.76
N SER A 85 0.53 13.21 9.80
CA SER A 85 0.29 13.84 11.11
C SER A 85 1.59 14.14 11.85
N ARG A 86 2.61 13.28 11.76
CA ARG A 86 3.93 13.52 12.37
C ARG A 86 4.75 14.58 11.62
N SER A 87 4.50 14.77 10.33
CA SER A 87 5.11 15.84 9.52
C SER A 87 4.50 17.20 9.83
N TRP A 88 4.70 17.68 11.07
CA TRP A 88 4.03 18.87 11.63
C TRP A 88 4.52 20.21 11.04
N SER A 89 5.70 20.25 10.43
CA SER A 89 6.34 21.50 9.97
C SER A 89 6.53 21.53 8.45
N GLY A 90 5.93 22.48 7.73
CA GLY A 90 6.09 22.65 6.26
C GLY A 90 4.88 23.31 5.58
N ARG A 91 5.00 23.76 4.32
CA ARG A 91 3.83 24.16 3.51
C ARG A 91 2.90 22.94 3.34
N GLY A 92 1.59 23.08 3.54
CA GLY A 92 0.66 21.95 3.52
C GLY A 92 0.74 21.11 2.26
N GLU A 93 0.99 21.75 1.11
CA GLU A 93 1.07 21.11 -0.20
C GLU A 93 2.29 20.18 -0.36
N VAL A 94 3.46 20.59 0.12
CA VAL A 94 4.65 19.73 0.02
C VAL A 94 4.55 18.51 0.94
N ARG A 95 3.78 18.60 2.04
CA ARG A 95 3.69 17.52 3.04
C ARG A 95 3.09 16.25 2.45
N PHE A 96 1.90 16.34 1.83
CA PHE A 96 1.25 15.18 1.25
C PHE A 96 2.04 14.61 0.07
N LEU A 97 2.69 15.48 -0.72
CA LEU A 97 3.47 15.06 -1.86
C LEU A 97 4.73 14.32 -1.42
N THR A 98 5.49 14.83 -0.44
CA THR A 98 6.65 14.12 0.12
C THR A 98 6.26 12.81 0.81
N ALA A 99 5.09 12.77 1.46
CA ALA A 99 4.58 11.56 2.09
C ALA A 99 4.23 10.50 1.03
N GLY A 100 3.40 10.86 0.05
CA GLY A 100 2.97 9.96 -1.04
C GLY A 100 4.13 9.49 -1.92
N LEU A 101 5.01 10.41 -2.35
CA LEU A 101 6.19 10.05 -3.15
C LEU A 101 7.17 9.19 -2.37
N GLY A 102 7.46 9.52 -1.11
CA GLY A 102 8.38 8.72 -0.29
C GLY A 102 7.85 7.31 -0.01
N TRP A 103 6.53 7.20 0.23
CA TRP A 103 5.85 5.92 0.41
C TRP A 103 5.88 5.08 -0.86
N ALA A 104 5.51 5.67 -2.00
CA ALA A 104 5.53 5.01 -3.30
C ALA A 104 6.94 4.61 -3.76
N ALA A 105 7.94 5.46 -3.49
CA ALA A 105 9.33 5.15 -3.80
C ALA A 105 9.83 3.96 -2.98
N ALA A 106 9.45 3.89 -1.69
CA ALA A 106 9.77 2.74 -0.84
C ALA A 106 9.02 1.46 -1.29
N ASP A 107 7.77 1.57 -1.73
CA ASP A 107 7.04 0.45 -2.36
C ASP A 107 7.78 -0.06 -3.59
N CYS A 108 8.11 0.82 -4.54
CA CYS A 108 8.86 0.47 -5.74
C CYS A 108 10.22 -0.18 -5.40
N PHE A 109 10.96 0.40 -4.45
CA PHE A 109 12.25 -0.15 -4.04
C PHE A 109 12.12 -1.57 -3.46
N SER A 110 11.18 -1.77 -2.55
CA SER A 110 10.98 -3.05 -1.86
C SER A 110 10.42 -4.15 -2.76
N THR A 111 9.48 -3.82 -3.64
CA THR A 111 8.72 -4.82 -4.42
C THR A 111 9.29 -5.08 -5.80
N ARG A 112 9.98 -4.12 -6.40
CA ARG A 112 10.32 -4.15 -7.84
C ARG A 112 11.80 -3.96 -8.11
N ILE A 113 12.48 -3.02 -7.45
CA ILE A 113 13.92 -2.81 -7.69
C ILE A 113 14.73 -4.03 -7.25
N ILE A 114 14.41 -4.63 -6.09
CA ILE A 114 15.12 -5.83 -5.61
C ILE A 114 14.91 -7.03 -6.56
N PRO A 115 13.68 -7.43 -6.95
CA PRO A 115 13.50 -8.54 -7.90
C PRO A 115 13.96 -8.23 -9.32
N PHE A 116 13.87 -6.97 -9.75
CA PHE A 116 14.39 -6.55 -11.05
C PHE A 116 15.90 -6.69 -11.10
N TRP A 117 16.62 -6.28 -10.05
CA TRP A 117 18.07 -6.36 -10.02
C TRP A 117 18.59 -7.80 -9.98
N THR A 118 17.94 -8.69 -9.21
CA THR A 118 18.36 -10.10 -9.14
C THR A 118 17.90 -10.92 -10.33
N GLY A 119 16.72 -10.61 -10.89
CA GLY A 119 16.14 -11.34 -12.02
C GLY A 119 16.68 -10.92 -13.38
N ALA A 120 16.90 -9.62 -13.61
CA ALA A 120 17.30 -9.08 -14.92
C ALA A 120 18.82 -9.13 -15.19
N LEU A 121 19.59 -9.88 -14.40
CA LEU A 121 20.96 -10.26 -14.79
C LEU A 121 20.96 -11.17 -16.04
N GLY A 122 19.80 -11.74 -16.40
CA GLY A 122 19.58 -12.36 -17.70
C GLY A 122 19.56 -11.32 -18.82
N ILE A 123 20.30 -11.59 -19.89
CA ILE A 123 20.52 -10.72 -21.06
C ILE A 123 19.27 -10.63 -21.97
N GLU A 124 18.18 -11.30 -21.61
CA GLU A 124 16.99 -11.43 -22.44
C GLU A 124 15.91 -10.44 -22.02
N PHE A 125 15.36 -9.72 -23.00
CA PHE A 125 14.22 -8.84 -22.80
C PHE A 125 12.97 -9.68 -22.50
N ASP A 126 12.38 -9.49 -21.33
CA ASP A 126 11.10 -10.08 -20.95
C ASP A 126 10.04 -8.98 -20.73
N TRP A 127 8.88 -9.13 -21.38
CA TRP A 127 7.70 -8.27 -21.21
C TRP A 127 7.24 -8.17 -19.75
N LYS A 128 7.52 -9.19 -18.94
CA LYS A 128 7.22 -9.21 -17.51
C LYS A 128 7.82 -8.01 -16.78
N TYR A 129 9.04 -7.59 -17.13
CA TYR A 129 9.69 -6.44 -16.47
C TYR A 129 9.04 -5.11 -16.86
N LEU A 130 8.57 -4.98 -18.10
CA LEU A 130 7.82 -3.79 -18.51
C LEU A 130 6.49 -3.69 -17.75
N GLN A 131 5.77 -4.81 -17.61
CA GLN A 131 4.54 -4.86 -16.81
C GLN A 131 4.80 -4.46 -15.36
N MET A 132 5.88 -4.94 -14.74
CA MET A 132 6.27 -4.51 -13.39
C MET A 132 6.51 -2.99 -13.31
N GLY A 133 7.15 -2.40 -14.32
CA GLY A 133 7.38 -0.96 -14.39
C GLY A 133 6.08 -0.16 -14.51
N VAL A 134 5.15 -0.60 -15.36
CA VAL A 134 3.82 0.03 -15.49
C VAL A 134 3.04 -0.09 -14.17
N GLU A 135 3.03 -1.26 -13.55
CA GLU A 135 2.37 -1.49 -12.26
C GLU A 135 2.97 -0.60 -11.14
N SER A 136 4.28 -0.36 -11.18
CA SER A 136 4.92 0.58 -10.25
C SER A 136 4.40 2.01 -10.38
N ASN A 137 4.17 2.47 -11.61
CA ASN A 137 3.66 3.81 -11.86
C ASN A 137 2.20 3.95 -11.42
N LEU A 138 1.39 2.91 -11.64
CA LEU A 138 0.03 2.86 -11.13
C LEU A 138 0.00 2.91 -9.59
N ASN A 139 0.88 2.16 -8.93
CA ASN A 139 1.04 2.23 -7.47
C ASN A 139 1.47 3.62 -7.00
N LEU A 140 2.39 4.28 -7.72
CA LEU A 140 2.84 5.62 -7.36
C LEU A 140 1.71 6.65 -7.43
N VAL A 141 0.90 6.61 -8.49
CA VAL A 141 -0.30 7.46 -8.60
C VAL A 141 -1.29 7.13 -7.49
N TYR A 142 -1.50 5.84 -7.21
CA TYR A 142 -2.40 5.39 -6.15
C TYR A 142 -1.99 5.93 -4.77
N TYR A 143 -0.75 5.69 -4.31
CA TYR A 143 -0.30 6.17 -3.01
C TYR A 143 -0.24 7.70 -2.92
N THR A 144 0.09 8.38 -4.01
CA THR A 144 0.06 9.85 -4.06
C THR A 144 -1.37 10.36 -3.93
N SER A 145 -2.34 9.75 -4.62
CA SER A 145 -3.75 10.10 -4.51
C SER A 145 -4.28 9.81 -3.09
N LEU A 146 -3.91 8.68 -2.48
CA LEU A 146 -4.28 8.34 -1.12
C LEU A 146 -3.73 9.36 -0.11
N ALA A 147 -2.49 9.80 -0.29
CA ALA A 147 -1.88 10.85 0.53
C ALA A 147 -2.64 12.17 0.39
N THR A 148 -3.06 12.55 -0.83
CA THR A 148 -3.87 13.77 -1.04
C THR A 148 -5.24 13.67 -0.36
N LEU A 149 -5.91 12.53 -0.44
CA LEU A 149 -7.21 12.30 0.21
C LEU A 149 -7.10 12.36 1.73
N LEU A 150 -6.10 11.69 2.31
CA LEU A 150 -5.84 11.73 3.75
C LEU A 150 -5.49 13.14 4.24
N TRP A 151 -4.74 13.88 3.45
CA TRP A 151 -4.43 15.27 3.78
C TRP A 151 -5.67 16.17 3.71
N LEU A 152 -6.50 16.03 2.67
CA LEU A 152 -7.78 16.74 2.56
C LEU A 152 -8.71 16.41 3.73
N TRP A 153 -8.73 15.16 4.19
CA TRP A 153 -9.47 14.73 5.38
C TRP A 153 -8.97 15.41 6.67
N SER A 154 -7.65 15.53 6.83
CA SER A 154 -7.02 16.11 8.02
C SER A 154 -7.19 17.64 8.10
N ARG A 155 -7.50 18.31 6.98
CA ARG A 155 -7.72 19.76 6.96
C ARG A 155 -8.96 20.16 7.74
N ARG A 156 -8.80 21.15 8.63
CA ARG A 156 -9.90 21.78 9.38
C ARG A 156 -10.67 22.80 8.55
N ASP A 157 -10.05 23.38 7.52
CA ASP A 157 -10.62 24.42 6.66
C ASP A 157 -11.68 23.89 5.68
N LEU A 158 -11.72 22.57 5.47
CA LEU A 158 -12.68 21.97 4.54
C LEU A 158 -14.08 21.97 5.16
N ASN A 159 -15.05 22.48 4.40
CA ASN A 159 -16.46 22.46 4.78
C ASN A 159 -16.89 21.02 5.16
N ALA A 160 -17.59 20.89 6.29
CA ALA A 160 -18.01 19.60 6.85
C ALA A 160 -18.81 18.75 5.84
N ASN A 161 -19.48 19.39 4.88
CA ASN A 161 -20.25 18.73 3.83
C ASN A 161 -19.41 17.89 2.85
N TYR A 162 -18.12 18.21 2.65
CA TYR A 162 -17.25 17.45 1.75
C TYR A 162 -16.55 16.27 2.42
N LYS A 163 -16.51 16.24 3.77
CA LYS A 163 -15.94 15.12 4.52
C LYS A 163 -16.59 13.77 4.20
N PRO A 164 -17.94 13.63 4.11
CA PRO A 164 -18.53 12.35 3.70
C PRO A 164 -18.16 11.96 2.27
N VAL A 165 -17.99 12.93 1.36
CA VAL A 165 -17.54 12.65 -0.02
C VAL A 165 -16.12 12.12 -0.02
N LEU A 166 -15.22 12.73 0.75
CA LEU A 166 -13.86 12.21 0.95
C LEU A 166 -13.88 10.82 1.58
N PHE A 167 -14.78 10.57 2.53
CA PHE A 167 -14.95 9.25 3.14
C PHE A 167 -15.33 8.23 2.08
N ALA A 168 -16.28 8.56 1.21
CA ALA A 168 -16.73 7.68 0.14
C ALA A 168 -15.58 7.34 -0.83
N PHE A 169 -14.79 8.34 -1.27
CA PHE A 169 -13.61 8.10 -2.10
C PHE A 169 -12.55 7.25 -1.41
N PHE A 170 -12.31 7.52 -0.13
CA PHE A 170 -11.36 6.77 0.69
C PHE A 170 -11.79 5.30 0.85
N THR A 171 -13.07 5.10 1.15
CA THR A 171 -13.72 3.80 1.28
C THR A 171 -13.67 3.05 -0.06
N PHE A 172 -13.98 3.73 -1.17
CA PHE A 172 -13.87 3.17 -2.52
C PHE A 172 -12.43 2.76 -2.87
N ALA A 173 -11.43 3.58 -2.51
CA ALA A 173 -10.02 3.25 -2.72
C ALA A 173 -9.61 1.99 -1.95
N THR A 174 -10.08 1.82 -0.71
CA THR A 174 -9.84 0.58 0.08
C THR A 174 -10.63 -0.62 -0.44
N PHE A 175 -11.82 -0.40 -1.01
CA PHE A 175 -12.66 -1.44 -1.60
C PHE A 175 -12.23 -1.84 -3.02
N LYS A 176 -11.27 -1.15 -3.66
CA LYS A 176 -10.66 -1.61 -4.92
C LYS A 176 -10.22 -3.08 -4.82
N SER A 177 -9.67 -3.49 -3.67
CA SER A 177 -9.29 -4.89 -3.42
C SER A 177 -10.46 -5.87 -3.50
N PHE A 178 -11.68 -5.43 -3.20
CA PHE A 178 -12.89 -6.26 -3.32
C PHE A 178 -13.46 -6.29 -4.74
N ILE A 179 -13.29 -5.22 -5.54
CA ILE A 179 -13.86 -5.13 -6.91
C ILE A 179 -12.95 -5.81 -7.96
N THR A 180 -11.66 -6.02 -7.66
CA THR A 180 -10.70 -6.62 -8.61
C THR A 180 -10.80 -8.16 -8.67
N GLU A 181 -11.74 -8.79 -7.96
CA GLU A 181 -12.16 -10.18 -8.18
C GLU A 181 -13.35 -10.26 -9.14
#